data_AF-A0A9X6Q6U6-F1
#
_entry.id   AF-A0A9X6Q6U6-F1
#
_cell.length_a   1.000
_cell.length_b   1.000
_cell.length_c   1.000
_cell.angle_alpha   90.00
_cell.angle_beta   90.00
_cell.angle_gamma   90.00
#
_symmetry.space_group_name_H-M   'P 1'
#
loop_
_entity.id
_entity.type
_entity.pdbx_description
1 polymer ?
#
loop_
_entity_poly.entity_id
_entity_poly.type
_entity_poly.pdbx_seq_one_letter_code
_entity_poly.pdbx_strand_id
1 'polypeptide(L)'
;MKFWAIAYQFEEESFYDFKQAEDTMDLTESCFLPTKEMAEQFIEDELSIQYVPVEIELETLQKNGIWSWSRGRVERWDEDFE
;
A
#
# COMPACT_ATOMS: atom_id res chain seq x y z
N MET A 1 3.79 3.00 13.75
CA MET A 1 3.07 1.70 13.78
C MET A 1 3.22 1.08 12.41
N LYS A 2 3.38 -0.24 12.31
CA LYS A 2 3.62 -0.91 11.02
C LYS A 2 2.37 -1.63 10.53
N PHE A 3 2.08 -1.44 9.25
CA PHE A 3 0.97 -2.04 8.51
C PHE A 3 1.48 -2.51 7.15
N TRP A 4 0.62 -3.20 6.42
CA TRP A 4 0.84 -3.59 5.04
C TRP A 4 -0.23 -2.98 4.15
N ALA A 5 0.13 -2.61 2.94
CA ALA A 5 -0.79 -2.24 1.89
C ALA A 5 -0.49 -3.06 0.64
N ILE A 6 -1.40 -3.05 -0.32
CA ILE A 6 -1.21 -3.67 -1.63
C ILE A 6 -1.01 -2.55 -2.63
N ALA A 7 0.16 -2.52 -3.28
CA ALA A 7 0.54 -1.50 -4.25
C ALA A 7 0.40 -2.03 -5.67
N TYR A 8 -0.15 -1.22 -6.57
CA TYR A 8 -0.12 -1.50 -8.00
C TYR A 8 1.23 -1.07 -8.58
N GLN A 9 2.02 -2.02 -9.08
CA GLN A 9 3.43 -1.74 -9.38
C GLN A 9 3.64 -0.80 -10.58
N PHE A 10 2.65 -0.60 -11.45
CA PHE A 10 2.80 0.22 -12.66
C PHE A 10 2.31 1.67 -12.52
N GLU A 11 1.79 2.03 -11.36
CA GLU A 11 1.39 3.40 -11.03
C GLU A 11 1.92 3.77 -9.65
N GLU A 12 2.79 4.78 -9.58
CA GLU A 12 3.42 5.20 -8.33
C GLU A 12 2.39 5.69 -7.32
N GLU A 13 2.56 5.28 -6.06
CA GLU A 13 1.68 5.65 -4.94
C GLU A 13 0.21 5.22 -5.12
N SER A 14 -0.04 4.23 -6.00
CA SER A 14 -1.36 3.64 -6.22
C SER A 14 -1.54 2.39 -5.36
N PHE A 15 -2.50 2.44 -4.44
CA PHE A 15 -2.78 1.39 -3.45
C PHE A 15 -4.20 0.86 -3.57
N TYR A 16 -4.42 -0.40 -3.23
CA TYR A 16 -5.75 -0.99 -3.25
C TYR A 16 -6.58 -0.58 -2.01
N ASP A 17 -7.75 0.04 -2.23
CA ASP A 17 -8.72 0.37 -1.20
C ASP A 17 -9.72 -0.78 -1.01
N PHE A 18 -9.67 -1.47 0.15
CA PHE A 18 -10.54 -2.61 0.44
C PHE A 18 -12.02 -2.24 0.62
N LYS A 19 -12.33 -0.97 0.90
CA LYS A 19 -13.69 -0.48 1.11
C LYS A 19 -14.37 -0.14 -0.21
N GLN A 20 -13.63 0.44 -1.14
CA GLN A 20 -14.12 0.84 -2.46
C GLN A 20 -13.90 -0.27 -3.52
N ALA A 21 -13.00 -1.22 -3.24
CA ALA A 21 -12.56 -2.27 -4.15
C ALA A 21 -11.95 -1.72 -5.45
N GLU A 22 -11.20 -0.64 -5.34
CA GLU A 22 -10.52 0.06 -6.43
C GLU A 22 -9.16 0.61 -5.97
N ASP A 23 -8.33 0.98 -6.93
CA ASP A 23 -7.03 1.62 -6.65
C ASP A 23 -7.23 3.10 -6.27
N THR A 24 -6.43 3.57 -5.31
CA THR A 24 -6.47 4.93 -4.78
C THR A 24 -5.06 5.47 -4.56
N MET A 25 -4.89 6.78 -4.79
CA MET A 25 -3.68 7.52 -4.40
C MET A 25 -3.75 8.03 -2.95
N ASP A 26 -4.95 8.03 -2.36
CA ASP A 26 -5.15 8.44 -0.97
C ASP A 26 -4.99 7.23 -0.04
N LEU A 27 -3.80 7.09 0.54
CA LEU A 27 -3.53 6.04 1.52
C LEU A 27 -4.30 6.32 2.83
N THR A 28 -5.35 5.55 3.07
CA THR A 28 -6.19 5.66 4.27
C THR A 28 -6.26 4.34 5.04
N GLU A 29 -6.99 4.33 6.16
CA GLU A 29 -7.21 3.13 6.97
C GLU A 29 -7.83 1.96 6.21
N SER A 30 -8.59 2.23 5.14
CA SER A 30 -9.17 1.20 4.27
C SER A 30 -8.15 0.50 3.38
N CYS A 31 -6.89 0.95 3.35
CA CYS A 31 -5.81 0.35 2.57
C CYS A 31 -4.92 -0.57 3.43
N PHE A 32 -5.13 -0.60 4.74
CA PHE A 32 -4.21 -1.27 5.67
C PHE A 32 -4.62 -2.69 6.02
N LEU A 33 -3.63 -3.57 5.96
CA LEU A 33 -3.65 -4.94 6.43
C LEU A 33 -2.68 -5.10 7.62
N PRO A 34 -2.98 -6.02 8.55
CA PRO A 34 -2.16 -6.21 9.75
C PRO A 34 -0.87 -6.98 9.46
N THR A 35 -0.83 -7.83 8.43
CA THR A 35 0.32 -8.69 8.14
C THR A 35 0.59 -8.80 6.64
N LYS A 36 1.84 -9.12 6.29
CA LYS A 36 2.26 -9.41 4.91
C LYS A 36 1.50 -10.59 4.32
N GLU A 37 1.33 -11.66 5.11
CA GLU A 37 0.67 -12.89 4.67
C GLU A 37 -0.76 -12.62 4.20
N MET A 38 -1.49 -11.72 4.86
CA MET A 38 -2.83 -11.33 4.42
C MET A 38 -2.81 -10.57 3.10
N ALA A 39 -1.79 -9.73 2.88
CA ALA A 39 -1.64 -9.00 1.62
C ALA A 39 -1.29 -9.96 0.48
N GLU A 40 -0.36 -10.89 0.71
CA GLU A 40 0.02 -11.92 -0.27
C GLU A 40 -1.18 -12.81 -0.62
N GLN A 41 -1.91 -13.32 0.37
CA GLN A 41 -3.11 -14.13 0.15
C GLN A 41 -4.17 -13.38 -0.66
N PHE A 42 -4.45 -12.11 -0.32
CA PHE A 42 -5.43 -11.32 -1.06
C PHE A 42 -5.00 -11.09 -2.51
N ILE A 43 -3.72 -10.86 -2.75
CA ILE A 43 -3.19 -10.71 -4.12
C ILE A 43 -3.38 -12.01 -4.92
N GLU A 44 -3.09 -13.16 -4.30
CA GLU A 44 -3.23 -14.47 -4.95
C GLU A 44 -4.69 -14.83 -5.25
N ASP A 45 -5.62 -14.50 -4.34
CA ASP A 45 -7.04 -14.87 -4.45
C ASP A 45 -7.82 -13.91 -5.36
N GLU A 46 -7.62 -12.60 -5.21
CA GLU A 46 -8.53 -11.57 -5.77
C GLU A 46 -7.87 -10.65 -6.80
N LEU A 47 -6.54 -10.53 -6.79
CA LEU A 47 -5.82 -9.61 -7.68
C LEU A 47 -4.92 -10.36 -8.67
N SER A 48 -4.04 -9.62 -9.34
CA SER A 48 -3.11 -10.16 -10.32
C SER A 48 -1.67 -9.98 -9.87
N ILE A 49 -0.73 -10.62 -10.58
CA ILE A 49 0.73 -10.50 -10.40
C ILE A 49 1.29 -9.08 -10.57
N GLN A 50 0.43 -8.11 -10.85
CA GLN A 50 0.76 -6.70 -11.00
C GLN A 50 0.72 -5.95 -9.66
N TYR A 51 0.25 -6.62 -8.61
CA TYR A 51 0.16 -6.08 -7.27
C TYR A 51 1.23 -6.69 -6.38
N VAL A 52 1.78 -5.88 -5.49
CA VAL A 52 2.81 -6.29 -4.54
C VAL A 52 2.50 -5.82 -3.13
N PRO A 53 2.82 -6.62 -2.10
CA PRO A 53 2.67 -6.17 -0.72
C PRO A 53 3.77 -5.15 -0.39
N VAL A 54 3.38 -4.04 0.23
CA VAL A 54 4.30 -2.97 0.66
C VAL A 54 4.12 -2.69 2.15
N GLU A 55 5.23 -2.61 2.89
CA GLU A 55 5.21 -2.22 4.31
C GLU A 55 4.91 -0.72 4.41
N ILE A 56 3.98 -0.33 5.27
CA ILE A 56 3.66 1.06 5.60
C ILE A 56 3.99 1.31 7.06
N GLU A 57 4.81 2.31 7.33
CA GLU A 57 5.10 2.79 8.68
C GLU A 57 4.40 4.12 8.93
N LEU A 58 3.36 4.09 9.77
CA LEU A 58 2.68 5.28 10.26
C LEU A 58 3.51 5.97 11.35
N GLU A 59 3.92 7.20 11.11
CA GLU A 59 4.78 7.98 12.00
C GLU A 59 3.97 8.82 12.98
N THR A 60 3.05 9.65 12.48
CA THR A 60 2.20 10.50 13.33
C THR A 60 0.84 10.81 12.71
N LEU A 61 -0.20 10.78 13.53
CA LEU A 61 -1.50 11.37 13.22
C LEU A 61 -1.44 12.85 13.63
N GLN A 62 -1.28 13.75 12.67
CA GLN A 62 -1.32 15.17 12.99
C GLN A 62 -2.77 15.58 13.30
N LYS A 63 -2.98 16.54 14.23
CA LYS A 63 -4.30 17.02 14.67
C LYS A 63 -5.24 17.48 13.54
N ASN A 64 -4.70 17.67 12.34
CA ASN A 64 -5.41 18.13 11.15
C ASN A 64 -5.94 16.95 10.28
N GLY A 65 -5.81 15.70 10.74
CA GLY A 65 -6.24 14.52 10.01
C GLY A 65 -5.27 14.05 8.92
N ILE A 66 -4.08 14.65 8.84
CA ILE A 66 -3.01 14.24 7.90
C ILE A 66 -2.18 13.14 8.57
N TRP A 67 -2.12 11.99 7.92
CA TRP A 67 -1.32 10.85 8.34
C TRP A 67 0.08 11.00 7.74
N SER A 68 1.10 11.18 8.58
CA SER A 68 2.48 11.05 8.12
C SER A 68 2.84 9.57 8.11
N TRP A 69 3.22 9.08 6.94
CA TRP A 69 3.60 7.69 6.72
C TRP A 69 4.81 7.60 5.82
N SER A 70 5.55 6.52 5.96
CA SER A 70 6.59 6.10 5.03
C SER A 70 6.27 4.71 4.51
N ARG A 71 6.80 4.36 3.34
CA ARG A 71 6.62 3.04 2.73
C ARG A 71 7.94 2.33 2.56
N GLY A 72 7.86 1.00 2.52
CA GLY A 72 8.92 0.15 2.00
C GLY A 72 9.12 0.34 0.50
N ARG A 73 10.13 -0.36 -0.01
CA ARG A 73 10.50 -0.34 -1.43
C ARG A 73 9.47 -1.07 -2.28
N VAL A 74 9.09 -0.47 -3.40
CA VAL A 74 8.39 -1.11 -4.53
C VAL A 74 9.34 -1.06 -5.71
N GLU A 75 9.81 -2.22 -6.17
CA GLU A 75 10.88 -2.31 -7.17
C GLU A 75 10.63 -1.44 -8.40
N ARG A 76 9.38 -1.41 -8.89
CA ARG A 76 8.99 -0.68 -10.09
C ARG A 76 8.83 0.83 -9.89
N TRP A 77 8.52 1.28 -8.68
CA TRP A 77 8.42 2.70 -8.35
C TRP A 77 9.81 3.27 -8.05
N ASP A 78 10.64 2.48 -7.36
CA ASP A 78 11.98 2.85 -6.95
C ASP A 78 13.05 2.32 -7.95
N GLU A 79 12.65 2.03 -9.19
CA GLU A 79 13.56 1.76 -10.32
C GLU A 79 14.18 3.11 -10.70
N ASP A 80 15.37 3.40 -10.17
CA ASP A 80 16.18 4.56 -10.52
C ASP A 80 16.44 4.50 -12.04
N PHE A 81 15.86 5.42 -12.81
CA PHE A 81 16.23 5.60 -14.22
C PHE A 81 17.66 6.19 -14.24
N GLU A 82 18.66 5.31 -14.22
CA GLU A 82 20.06 5.67 -14.53
C GLU A 82 20.20 6.23 -15.95
#